data_AF-A0A1G1JBT5-F1
#
_entry.id   AF-A0A1G1JBT5-F1
#
_cell.length_a   1.000
_cell.length_b   1.000
_cell.length_c   1.000
_cell.angle_alpha   90.00
_cell.angle_beta   90.00
_cell.angle_gamma   90.00
#
_symmetry.space_group_name_H-M   'P 1'
#
loop_
_entity.id
_entity.type
_entity.pdbx_description
1 polymer ?
#
loop_
_entity_poly.entity_id
_entity_poly.type
_entity_poly.pdbx_seq_one_letter_code
_entity_poly.pdbx_strand_id
1 'polypeptide(L)'
;MNADTFKSYFDMMVTQRDWSWSIVALAYLFVSLYFRFRILCGIRTLVKEVKNRDWYRDARRQYFKHSAAGWVLFFVPVVIVSLLWHKGHLSPVTPQDAVLLLVGILFYFLSLILHLYAFSSAALSTLKQHINKDRF
;
A
#
# COMPACT_ATOMS: atom_id res chain seq x y z
N MET A 1 -22.36 -9.60 -15.89
CA MET A 1 -22.25 -8.31 -16.59
C MET A 1 -21.71 -8.58 -17.97
N ASN A 2 -22.38 -8.16 -19.04
CA ASN A 2 -21.88 -8.35 -20.41
C ASN A 2 -20.85 -7.25 -20.77
N ALA A 3 -20.04 -7.50 -21.80
CA ALA A 3 -18.95 -6.60 -22.20
C ALA A 3 -19.44 -5.19 -22.57
N ASP A 4 -20.62 -5.09 -23.17
CA ASP A 4 -21.21 -3.82 -23.61
C ASP A 4 -21.58 -2.91 -22.43
N THR A 5 -22.11 -3.49 -21.35
CA THR A 5 -22.42 -2.75 -20.13
C THR A 5 -21.13 -2.23 -19.47
N PHE A 6 -20.06 -3.04 -19.44
CA PHE A 6 -18.77 -2.60 -18.91
C PHE A 6 -18.19 -1.44 -19.72
N LYS A 7 -18.20 -1.56 -21.05
CA LYS A 7 -17.72 -0.52 -21.95
C LYS A 7 -18.49 0.79 -21.73
N SER A 8 -19.81 0.73 -21.63
CA SER A 8 -20.65 1.91 -21.37
C SER A 8 -20.30 2.62 -20.06
N TYR A 9 -20.10 1.88 -18.96
CA TYR A 9 -19.66 2.47 -17.69
C TYR A 9 -18.25 3.05 -17.77
N PHE A 10 -17.34 2.36 -18.44
CA PHE A 10 -15.97 2.85 -18.63
C PHE A 10 -15.94 4.15 -19.44
N ASP A 11 -16.67 4.20 -20.55
CA ASP A 11 -16.79 5.38 -21.41
C ASP A 11 -17.39 6.57 -20.62
N MET A 12 -18.40 6.31 -19.78
CA MET A 12 -18.97 7.31 -18.89
C MET A 12 -17.92 7.85 -17.89
N MET A 13 -17.12 6.97 -17.27
CA MET A 13 -16.06 7.38 -16.36
C MET A 13 -14.97 8.19 -17.06
N VAL A 14 -14.59 7.81 -18.28
CA VAL A 14 -13.57 8.53 -19.07
C VAL A 14 -14.07 9.89 -19.53
N THR A 15 -15.38 10.03 -19.78
CA THR A 15 -16.01 11.29 -20.20
C THR A 15 -16.18 12.24 -19.02
N GLN A 16 -16.54 11.73 -17.84
CA GLN A 16 -16.81 12.53 -16.65
C GLN A 16 -15.70 12.40 -15.60
N ARG A 17 -14.50 12.85 -15.96
CA ARG A 17 -13.28 12.72 -15.14
C ARG A 17 -13.31 13.49 -13.83
N ASP A 18 -14.17 14.50 -13.70
CA ASP A 18 -14.27 15.37 -12.53
C ASP A 18 -14.78 14.66 -11.27
N TRP A 19 -15.59 13.60 -11.40
CA TRP A 19 -15.99 12.76 -10.28
C TRP A 19 -15.32 11.39 -10.32
N SER A 20 -15.10 10.83 -11.51
CA SER A 20 -14.62 9.46 -11.65
C SER A 20 -13.17 9.25 -11.16
N TRP A 21 -12.37 10.32 -11.05
CA TRP A 21 -11.01 10.25 -10.48
C TRP A 21 -11.02 9.71 -9.05
N SER A 22 -12.03 10.07 -8.24
CA SER A 22 -12.14 9.63 -6.85
C SER A 22 -12.41 8.12 -6.76
N ILE A 23 -13.19 7.58 -7.70
CA ILE A 23 -13.47 6.15 -7.80
C ILE A 23 -12.24 5.39 -8.23
N VAL A 24 -11.49 5.89 -9.22
CA VAL A 24 -10.24 5.26 -9.65
C VAL A 24 -9.19 5.32 -8.55
N ALA A 25 -9.11 6.42 -7.82
CA ALA A 25 -8.24 6.56 -6.64
C ALA A 25 -8.59 5.54 -5.55
N LEU A 26 -9.89 5.38 -5.25
CA LEU A 26 -10.37 4.38 -4.29
C LEU A 26 -10.10 2.96 -4.76
N ALA A 27 -10.36 2.64 -6.03
CA ALA A 27 -10.08 1.32 -6.59
C ALA A 27 -8.59 1.00 -6.48
N TYR A 28 -7.71 1.93 -6.89
CA TYR A 28 -6.27 1.79 -6.74
C TYR A 28 -5.85 1.62 -5.27
N LEU A 29 -6.43 2.42 -4.36
CA LEU A 29 -6.16 2.34 -2.92
C LEU A 29 -6.52 0.95 -2.36
N PHE A 30 -7.71 0.44 -2.67
CA PHE A 30 -8.16 -0.87 -2.20
C PHE A 30 -7.28 -2.00 -2.74
N VAL A 31 -6.96 -1.98 -4.03
CA VAL A 31 -6.08 -2.96 -4.66
C VAL A 31 -4.68 -2.92 -4.01
N SER A 32 -4.12 -1.73 -3.83
CA SER A 32 -2.79 -1.54 -3.21
C SER A 32 -2.78 -1.97 -1.74
N LEU A 33 -3.83 -1.67 -0.98
CA LEU A 33 -3.98 -2.14 0.40
C LEU A 33 -4.09 -3.66 0.47
N TYR A 34 -4.84 -4.27 -0.46
CA TYR A 34 -4.96 -5.72 -0.56
C TYR A 34 -3.61 -6.38 -0.85
N PHE A 35 -2.86 -5.91 -1.84
CA PHE A 35 -1.53 -6.43 -2.14
C PHE A 35 -0.56 -6.26 -0.97
N ARG A 36 -0.50 -5.07 -0.37
CA ARG A 36 0.29 -4.83 0.85
C ARG A 36 -0.10 -5.79 1.97
N PHE A 37 -1.39 -5.98 2.22
CA PHE A 37 -1.88 -6.91 3.23
C PHE A 37 -1.45 -8.34 2.95
N ARG A 38 -1.52 -8.81 1.70
CA ARG A 38 -1.06 -10.15 1.31
C ARG A 38 0.44 -10.33 1.57
N ILE A 39 1.25 -9.35 1.20
CA ILE A 39 2.71 -9.36 1.43
C ILE A 39 3.02 -9.40 2.94
N LEU A 40 2.42 -8.50 3.72
CA LEU A 40 2.67 -8.42 5.17
C LEU A 40 2.04 -9.58 5.95
N CYS A 41 0.94 -10.16 5.49
CA CYS A 41 0.31 -11.31 6.14
C CYS A 41 1.20 -12.53 6.15
N GLY A 42 1.94 -12.79 5.07
CA GLY A 42 2.91 -13.89 5.05
C GLY A 42 3.87 -13.83 6.23
N ILE A 43 4.30 -12.62 6.58
CA ILE A 43 5.23 -12.38 7.70
C ILE A 43 4.50 -12.37 9.05
N ARG A 44 3.26 -11.88 9.10
CA ARG A 44 2.45 -11.93 10.33
C ARG A 44 2.16 -13.36 10.77
N THR A 45 2.04 -14.30 9.83
CA THR A 45 1.86 -15.72 10.13
C THR A 45 3.06 -16.26 10.93
N LEU A 46 4.28 -15.88 10.56
CA LEU A 46 5.51 -16.27 11.29
C LEU A 46 5.51 -15.77 12.74
N VAL A 47 5.03 -14.55 12.98
CA VAL A 47 4.97 -14.00 14.35
C VAL A 47 3.81 -14.60 15.16
N LYS A 48 2.71 -14.99 14.52
CA LYS A 48 1.55 -15.61 15.20
C LYS A 48 1.83 -17.01 15.73
N GLU A 49 2.83 -17.71 15.20
CA GLU A 49 3.28 -18.98 15.78
C GLU A 49 3.81 -18.80 17.20
N VAL A 50 4.31 -17.60 17.52
CA VAL A 50 4.57 -17.18 18.90
C VAL A 50 3.21 -16.93 19.57
N LYS A 51 2.64 -17.96 20.20
CA LYS A 51 1.33 -17.96 20.90
C LYS A 51 1.21 -16.95 22.07
N ASN A 52 2.08 -15.95 22.18
CA ASN A 52 2.05 -14.94 23.24
C ASN A 52 1.40 -13.63 22.73
N ARG A 53 0.22 -13.31 23.27
CA ARG A 53 -0.57 -12.13 22.90
C ARG A 53 0.12 -10.81 23.23
N ASP A 54 0.92 -10.76 24.30
CA ASP A 54 1.62 -9.54 24.71
C ASP A 54 2.75 -9.19 23.73
N TRP A 55 3.51 -10.19 23.27
CA TRP A 55 4.55 -10.01 22.26
C TRP A 55 3.94 -9.46 20.96
N TYR A 56 2.80 -9.99 20.54
CA TYR A 56 2.10 -9.48 19.35
C TYR A 56 1.64 -8.03 19.51
N ARG A 57 1.11 -7.66 20.69
CA ARG A 57 0.68 -6.28 20.96
C ARG A 57 1.86 -5.31 20.90
N ASP A 58 3.00 -5.68 21.47
CA ASP A 58 4.19 -4.84 21.51
C ASP A 58 4.84 -4.71 20.13
N ALA A 59 4.97 -5.82 19.38
CA ALA A 59 5.45 -5.79 18.00
C ALA A 59 4.55 -4.90 17.12
N ARG A 60 3.22 -4.98 17.28
CA ARG A 60 2.28 -4.10 16.57
C ARG A 60 2.50 -2.63 16.94
N ARG A 61 2.68 -2.32 18.22
CA ARG A 61 2.93 -0.94 18.68
C ARG A 61 4.23 -0.38 18.11
N GLN A 62 5.30 -1.17 18.11
CA GLN A 62 6.59 -0.77 17.54
C GLN A 62 6.50 -0.58 16.02
N TYR A 63 5.81 -1.47 15.32
CA TYR A 63 5.56 -1.33 13.89
C TYR A 63 4.89 0.00 13.54
N PHE A 64 3.85 0.41 14.29
CA PHE A 64 3.16 1.68 14.04
C PHE A 64 4.08 2.89 14.18
N LYS A 65 5.06 2.85 15.10
CA LYS A 65 6.04 3.94 15.26
C LYS A 65 6.97 4.07 14.04
N HIS A 66 7.37 2.95 13.45
CA HIS A 66 8.35 2.93 12.35
C HIS A 66 7.72 2.95 10.95
N SER A 67 6.41 2.69 10.83
CA SER A 67 5.73 2.57 9.52
C SER A 67 5.21 3.89 8.94
N ALA A 68 5.33 5.01 9.64
CA ALA A 68 4.82 6.32 9.19
C ALA A 68 5.37 6.73 7.81
N ALA A 69 6.68 6.59 7.60
CA ALA A 69 7.30 6.89 6.30
C ALA A 69 6.79 5.98 5.18
N GLY A 70 6.57 4.67 5.46
CA GLY A 70 5.97 3.74 4.51
C GLY A 70 4.56 4.17 4.10
N TRP A 71 3.75 4.66 5.03
CA TRP A 71 2.43 5.20 4.74
C TRP A 71 2.47 6.47 3.89
N VAL A 72 3.39 7.40 4.16
CA VAL A 72 3.54 8.61 3.33
C VAL A 72 3.86 8.23 1.89
N LEU A 73 4.84 7.35 1.67
CA LEU A 73 5.21 6.88 0.33
C LEU A 73 4.10 6.05 -0.34
N PHE A 74 3.27 5.37 0.45
CA PHE A 74 2.13 4.61 -0.06
C PHE A 74 1.08 5.50 -0.73
N PHE A 75 0.87 6.72 -0.22
CA PHE A 75 -0.12 7.65 -0.76
C PHE A 75 0.37 8.40 -2.01
N VAL A 76 1.68 8.55 -2.21
CA VAL A 76 2.26 9.19 -3.42
C VAL A 76 1.70 8.61 -4.73
N PRO A 77 1.72 7.28 -4.97
CA PRO A 77 1.16 6.73 -6.20
C PRO A 77 -0.36 6.90 -6.30
N VAL A 78 -1.10 6.93 -5.18
CA VAL A 78 -2.55 7.22 -5.18
C VAL A 78 -2.79 8.61 -5.75
N VAL A 79 -2.00 9.60 -5.32
CA VAL A 79 -2.07 10.98 -5.81
C VAL A 79 -1.70 11.04 -7.29
N ILE A 80 -0.61 10.37 -7.70
CA ILE A 80 -0.20 10.32 -9.11
C ILE A 80 -1.30 9.75 -10.00
N VAL A 81 -1.85 8.59 -9.64
CA VAL A 81 -2.95 7.95 -10.41
C VAL A 81 -4.18 8.84 -10.45
N SER A 82 -4.52 9.50 -9.35
CA SER A 82 -5.66 10.44 -9.29
C SER A 82 -5.45 11.62 -10.24
N LEU A 83 -4.25 12.21 -10.26
CA LEU A 83 -3.91 13.33 -11.13
C LEU A 83 -3.85 12.92 -12.61
N LEU A 84 -3.26 11.76 -12.91
CA LEU A 84 -3.23 11.20 -14.26
C LEU A 84 -4.63 10.88 -14.78
N TRP A 85 -5.52 10.38 -13.91
CA TRP A 85 -6.90 10.12 -14.31
C TRP A 85 -7.68 11.43 -14.53
N HIS A 86 -7.52 12.39 -13.63
CA HIS A 86 -8.26 13.64 -13.68
C HIS A 86 -7.79 14.55 -14.84
N LYS A 87 -6.47 14.67 -15.06
CA LYS A 87 -5.88 15.65 -15.99
C LYS A 87 -5.00 15.03 -17.09
N GLY A 88 -4.65 13.76 -16.98
CA GLY A 88 -3.70 13.12 -17.90
C GLY A 88 -4.33 12.74 -19.24
N HIS A 89 -3.50 12.65 -20.27
CA HIS A 89 -3.90 12.16 -21.57
C HIS A 89 -3.78 10.64 -21.58
N LEU A 90 -4.76 9.95 -21.00
CA LEU A 90 -4.79 8.49 -20.93
C LEU A 90 -4.83 7.80 -22.31
N SER A 91 -5.13 8.56 -23.37
CA SER A 91 -4.99 8.12 -24.75
C SER A 91 -4.78 9.32 -25.69
N PRO A 92 -3.67 9.38 -26.46
CA PRO A 92 -2.49 8.53 -26.33
C PRO A 92 -1.68 8.88 -25.07
N VAL A 93 -1.18 7.85 -24.38
CA VAL A 93 -0.29 8.01 -23.21
C VAL A 93 0.97 8.74 -23.64
N THR A 94 1.25 9.89 -23.03
CA THR A 94 2.46 10.65 -23.34
C THR A 94 3.68 10.07 -22.61
N PRO A 95 4.91 10.34 -23.08
CA PRO A 95 6.12 9.96 -22.34
C PRO A 95 6.15 10.49 -20.90
N GLN A 96 5.56 11.67 -20.65
CA GLN A 96 5.46 12.26 -19.31
C GLN A 96 4.53 11.45 -18.40
N ASP A 97 3.37 11.02 -18.92
CA ASP A 97 2.44 10.15 -18.20
C ASP A 97 3.12 8.81 -17.84
N ALA A 98 3.89 8.23 -18.78
CA ALA A 98 4.64 7.00 -18.55
C ALA A 98 5.70 7.14 -17.45
N VAL A 99 6.45 8.26 -17.42
CA VAL A 99 7.41 8.55 -16.35
C VAL A 99 6.71 8.68 -15.00
N LEU A 100 5.58 9.38 -14.93
CA LEU A 100 4.80 9.52 -13.70
C LEU A 100 4.29 8.16 -13.18
N LEU A 101 3.81 7.30 -14.07
CA LEU A 101 3.42 5.93 -13.72
C LEU A 101 4.60 5.12 -13.17
N LEU A 102 5.76 5.20 -13.83
CA LEU A 102 6.98 4.53 -13.36
C LEU A 102 7.39 5.03 -11.96
N VAL A 103 7.37 6.34 -11.75
CA VAL A 103 7.63 6.94 -10.43
C VAL A 103 6.63 6.41 -9.41
N GLY A 104 5.33 6.39 -9.72
CA GLY A 104 4.31 5.82 -8.83
C GLY A 104 4.61 4.37 -8.45
N ILE A 105 4.98 3.53 -9.41
CA ILE A 105 5.36 2.13 -9.17
C ILE A 105 6.58 2.06 -8.22
N LEU A 106 7.62 2.85 -8.46
CA LEU A 106 8.82 2.87 -7.62
C LEU A 106 8.50 3.30 -6.17
N PHE A 107 7.68 4.34 -5.99
CA PHE A 107 7.25 4.79 -4.67
C PHE A 107 6.41 3.73 -3.94
N TYR A 108 5.56 2.99 -4.67
CA TYR A 108 4.82 1.86 -4.10
C TYR A 108 5.77 0.76 -3.60
N PHE A 109 6.76 0.36 -4.40
CA PHE A 109 7.76 -0.63 -3.97
C PHE A 109 8.59 -0.15 -2.78
N LEU A 110 9.03 1.12 -2.78
CA LEU A 110 9.77 1.69 -1.66
C LEU A 110 8.93 1.72 -0.38
N SER A 111 7.63 2.06 -0.49
CA SER A 111 6.68 1.97 0.62
C SER A 111 6.58 0.55 1.19
N LEU A 112 6.50 -0.48 0.32
CA LEU A 112 6.49 -1.87 0.75
C LEU A 112 7.78 -2.24 1.50
N ILE A 113 8.95 -1.86 0.98
CA ILE A 113 10.24 -2.10 1.63
C ILE A 113 10.29 -1.44 3.01
N LEU A 114 9.83 -0.19 3.15
CA LEU A 114 9.78 0.48 4.45
C LEU A 114 8.83 -0.21 5.43
N HIS A 115 7.69 -0.71 4.96
CA HIS A 115 6.79 -1.48 5.81
C HIS A 115 7.40 -2.81 6.25
N LEU A 116 8.13 -3.50 5.37
CA LEU A 116 8.87 -4.72 5.70
C LEU A 116 9.97 -4.43 6.73
N TYR A 117 10.76 -3.37 6.52
CA TYR A 117 11.79 -2.95 7.45
C TYR A 117 11.20 -2.59 8.83
N ALA A 118 10.13 -1.80 8.86
CA ALA A 118 9.43 -1.45 10.10
C ALA A 118 8.91 -2.68 10.84
N PHE A 119 8.40 -3.68 10.11
CA PHE A 119 7.94 -4.93 10.69
C PHE A 119 9.10 -5.74 11.28
N SER A 120 10.17 -5.94 10.51
CA SER A 120 11.35 -6.69 10.96
C SER A 120 12.01 -6.06 12.18
N SER A 121 12.15 -4.73 12.17
CA SER A 121 12.69 -3.97 13.31
C SER A 121 11.82 -4.12 14.56
N ALA A 122 10.50 -4.02 14.40
CA ALA A 122 9.55 -4.22 15.50
C ALA A 122 9.59 -5.65 16.06
N ALA A 123 9.67 -6.66 15.19
CA ALA A 123 9.77 -8.06 15.59
C ALA A 123 11.06 -8.35 16.36
N LEU A 124 12.21 -7.91 15.82
CA LEU A 124 13.52 -8.09 16.46
C LEU A 124 13.61 -7.36 17.81
N SER A 125 13.11 -6.14 17.88
CA SER A 125 13.11 -5.35 19.12
C SER A 125 12.22 -5.99 20.19
N THR A 126 11.07 -6.53 19.80
CA THR A 126 10.17 -7.25 20.72
C THR A 126 10.82 -8.56 21.20
N LEU A 127 11.45 -9.31 20.29
CA LEU A 127 12.17 -10.54 20.65
C LEU A 127 13.31 -10.27 21.63
N LYS A 128 14.14 -9.24 21.37
CA LYS A 128 15.23 -8.82 22.27
C LYS A 128 14.71 -8.42 23.66
N GLN A 129 13.62 -7.67 23.73
CA GLN A 129 13.03 -7.26 25.00
C GLN A 129 12.59 -8.45 25.86
N HIS A 130 11.96 -9.44 25.25
CA HIS A 130 11.47 -10.60 25.99
C HIS A 130 12.58 -11.59 26.34
N ILE A 131 13.53 -11.85 25.44
CA ILE A 131 14.73 -12.66 25.77
C ILE A 131 15.49 -12.06 26.95
N ASN A 132 15.66 -10.73 26.98
CA ASN A 132 16.33 -10.08 28.10
C ASN A 132 15.51 -10.15 29.39
N LYS A 133 14.18 -10.06 29.31
CA LYS A 133 13.29 -10.16 30.46
C LYS A 133 13.27 -11.56 31.08
N ASP A 134 13.41 -12.61 30.28
CA ASP A 134 13.44 -14.00 30.77
C ASP A 134 14.81 -14.39 31.38
N ARG A 135 15.85 -13.57 31.21
CA ARG A 135 17.19 -13.77 31.80
C ARG A 135 17.39 -13.14 33.18
N PHE A 136 16.43 -12.36 33.66
CA PHE A 136 16.45 -11.70 34.98
C PHE A 136 15.21 -12.09 35.77
#